data_AF-A0A3S0YTQ6-F1
#
_entry.id   AF-A0A3S0YTQ6-F1
#
_cell.length_a   1.000
_cell.length_b   1.000
_cell.length_c   1.000
_cell.angle_alpha   90.00
_cell.angle_beta   90.00
_cell.angle_gamma   90.00
#
_symmetry.space_group_name_H-M   'P 1'
#
loop_
_entity.id
_entity.type
_entity.pdbx_description
1 polymer ?
#
loop_
_entity_poly.entity_id
_entity_poly.type
_entity_poly.pdbx_seq_one_letter_code
_entity_poly.pdbx_strand_id
1 'polypeptide(L)' 'MKESTYRQQGSSGEAGASSSLPTAKAEDVEFSSELADEEDRVAQKRAAEADKRAASYEGD' A
#
# COMPACT_ATOMS: atom_id res chain seq x y z
N MET A 1 19.21 44.96 13.93
CA MET A 1 18.40 43.72 13.96
C MET A 1 18.62 43.03 12.64
N LYS A 2 19.31 41.87 12.62
CA LYS A 2 19.59 41.14 11.37
C LYS A 2 18.48 40.12 11.17
N GLU A 3 17.79 40.23 10.05
CA GLU A 3 16.70 39.37 9.60
C GLU A 3 17.27 37.96 9.37
N SER A 4 16.95 37.01 10.26
CA SER A 4 17.32 35.60 10.11
C SER A 4 16.38 34.96 9.09
N THR A 5 16.84 34.88 7.84
CA THR A 5 16.21 34.06 6.81
C THR A 5 16.42 32.58 7.17
N TYR A 6 15.33 31.92 7.56
CA TYR A 6 15.29 30.50 7.88
C TYR A 6 15.53 29.72 6.58
N ARG A 7 16.75 29.19 6.42
CA ARG A 7 17.10 28.30 5.30
C ARG A 7 16.34 26.98 5.50
N GLN A 8 15.24 26.82 4.79
CA GLN A 8 14.55 25.53 4.60
C GLN A 8 15.57 24.54 4.03
N GLN A 9 16.12 23.69 4.89
CA GLN A 9 16.96 22.57 4.48
C GLN A 9 16.05 21.62 3.69
N GLY A 10 16.40 21.42 2.42
CA GLY A 10 15.79 20.39 1.59
C GLY A 10 15.99 19.04 2.25
N SER A 11 14.90 18.42 2.67
CA SER A 11 14.86 16.98 2.88
C SER A 11 14.94 16.33 1.51
N SER A 12 16.14 16.27 0.95
CA SER A 12 16.47 15.30 -0.09
C SER A 12 16.57 13.94 0.60
N GLY A 13 15.41 13.39 0.96
CA GLY A 13 15.28 11.98 1.25
C GLY A 13 15.60 11.25 -0.05
N GLU A 14 16.80 10.66 -0.08
CA GLU A 14 17.28 9.73 -1.08
C GLU A 14 16.13 8.88 -1.61
N ALA A 15 15.66 9.18 -2.82
CA ALA A 15 14.84 8.28 -3.62
C ALA A 15 15.77 7.16 -4.11
N GLY A 16 16.19 6.32 -3.17
CA GLY A 16 16.98 5.12 -3.43
C GLY A 16 16.22 4.31 -4.46
N ALA A 17 16.89 4.05 -5.59
CA ALA A 17 16.36 3.36 -6.75
C ALA A 17 15.40 2.24 -6.33
N SER A 18 14.12 2.43 -6.62
CA SER A 18 13.11 1.37 -6.74
C SER A 18 13.48 0.51 -7.94
N SER A 19 14.66 -0.11 -7.89
CA SER A 19 15.06 -1.20 -8.76
C SER A 19 14.03 -2.28 -8.49
N SER A 20 13.00 -2.30 -9.34
CA SER A 20 11.81 -3.14 -9.31
C SER A 20 12.12 -4.48 -8.66
N LEU A 21 11.93 -4.57 -7.34
CA LEU A 21 12.07 -5.83 -6.65
C LEU A 21 10.97 -6.73 -7.22
N PRO A 22 11.27 -8.01 -7.50
CA PRO A 22 10.25 -8.92 -7.98
C PRO A 22 9.14 -8.99 -6.92
N THR A 23 7.99 -8.41 -7.25
CA THR A 23 6.77 -8.58 -6.46
C THR A 23 6.27 -10.00 -6.70
N ALA A 24 6.16 -10.77 -5.62
CA ALA A 24 5.52 -12.09 -5.67
C ALA A 24 4.09 -11.93 -6.20
N LYS A 25 3.66 -12.87 -7.06
CA LYS A 25 2.29 -12.87 -7.56
C LYS A 25 1.36 -13.43 -6.49
N ALA A 26 0.07 -13.08 -6.58
CA ALA A 26 -0.94 -13.69 -5.71
C ALA A 26 -0.99 -15.22 -5.85
N GLU A 27 -0.61 -15.76 -7.01
CA GLU A 27 -0.51 -17.19 -7.29
C GLU A 27 0.63 -17.88 -6.52
N ASP A 28 1.62 -17.12 -6.02
CA ASP A 28 2.77 -17.66 -5.29
C ASP A 28 2.46 -17.86 -3.79
N VAL A 29 1.29 -17.44 -3.32
CA VAL A 29 0.93 -17.44 -1.89
C VAL A 29 -0.53 -17.82 -1.67
N GLU A 30 -0.78 -18.91 -0.95
CA GLU A 30 -2.12 -19.38 -0.60
C GLU A 30 -2.58 -18.82 0.76
N PHE A 31 -3.88 -18.53 0.89
CA PHE A 31 -4.46 -18.09 2.15
C PHE A 31 -4.56 -19.26 3.15
N SER A 32 -3.87 -19.15 4.29
CA SER A 32 -3.96 -20.13 5.39
C SER A 32 -4.94 -19.65 6.46
N SER A 33 -6.14 -20.23 6.49
CA SER A 33 -7.21 -19.85 7.44
C SER A 33 -6.88 -20.12 8.92
N GLU A 34 -5.93 -21.01 9.15
CA GLU A 34 -5.46 -21.46 10.48
C GLU A 34 -4.33 -20.60 11.03
N LEU A 35 -3.60 -19.89 10.16
CA LEU A 35 -2.66 -18.82 10.55
C LEU A 35 -3.33 -17.45 10.59
N ALA A 36 -4.45 -17.27 9.87
CA ALA A 36 -5.18 -16.02 9.82
C ALA A 36 -5.90 -15.72 11.14
N ASP A 37 -5.63 -14.54 11.70
CA ASP A 37 -6.34 -14.03 12.86
C ASP A 37 -7.69 -13.39 12.47
N GLU A 38 -8.39 -12.81 13.46
CA GLU A 38 -9.67 -12.17 13.20
C GLU A 38 -9.54 -10.91 12.33
N GLU A 39 -8.44 -10.17 12.46
CA GLU A 39 -8.19 -8.96 11.67
C GLU A 39 -7.94 -9.32 10.21
N ASP A 40 -7.16 -10.37 9.94
CA ASP A 40 -6.90 -10.89 8.60
C ASP A 40 -8.21 -11.24 7.86
N ARG A 41 -9.13 -11.90 8.57
CA ARG A 41 -10.44 -12.28 8.02
C ARG A 41 -11.32 -11.06 7.73
N VAL A 42 -11.27 -10.04 8.58
CA VAL A 42 -12.01 -8.79 8.37
C VAL A 42 -11.43 -8.02 7.18
N ALA A 43 -10.11 -7.96 7.06
CA ALA A 43 -9.44 -7.32 5.93
C ALA A 43 -9.81 -7.99 4.61
N GLN A 44 -9.79 -9.32 4.55
CA GLN A 44 -10.20 -10.08 3.36
C GLN A 44 -11.64 -9.77 2.94
N LYS A 45 -12.58 -9.72 3.90
CA LYS A 45 -13.98 -9.36 3.62
C LYS A 45 -14.10 -7.95 3.04
N ARG A 46 -13.41 -6.98 3.65
CA ARG A 46 -13.41 -5.58 3.19
C ARG A 46 -12.83 -5.43 1.79
N ALA A 47 -11.74 -6.15 1.50
CA ALA A 47 -11.14 -6.17 0.17
C ALA A 47 -12.13 -6.70 -0.88
N ALA A 48 -12.75 -7.86 -0.61
CA ALA A 48 -13.74 -8.44 -1.52
C ALA A 48 -14.98 -7.55 -1.74
N GLU A 49 -15.42 -6.81 -0.72
CA GLU A 49 -16.51 -5.82 -0.87
C GLU A 49 -16.09 -4.60 -1.70
N ALA A 50 -14.86 -4.13 -1.52
CA ALA A 50 -14.31 -3.04 -2.31
C ALA A 50 -14.15 -3.44 -3.78
N ASP A 51 -13.66 -4.65 -4.07
CA ASP A 51 -13.53 -5.17 -5.43
C ASP A 51 -14.89 -5.28 -6.12
N LYS A 52 -15.92 -5.79 -5.42
CA LYS A 52 -17.30 -5.83 -5.94
C LYS A 52 -17.83 -4.43 -6.27
N ARG A 53 -17.55 -3.45 -5.41
CA ARG A 53 -17.91 -2.06 -5.65
C ARG A 53 -17.17 -1.54 -6.88
N ALA A 54 -15.85 -1.69 -6.94
CA ALA A 54 -15.03 -1.24 -8.06
C ALA A 54 -15.48 -1.85 -9.39
N ALA A 55 -15.72 -3.16 -9.44
CA ALA A 55 -16.25 -3.85 -10.62
C ALA A 55 -17.61 -3.31 -11.08
N SER A 56 -18.42 -2.75 -10.17
CA SER A 56 -19.70 -2.11 -10.52
C SER A 56 -19.51 -0.68 -11.08
N TYR A 57 -18.37 -0.04 -10.81
CA TYR A 57 -18.03 1.30 -11.31
C TYR A 57 -17.17 1.28 -12.57
N GLU A 58 -16.38 0.22 -12.80
CA GLU A 58 -15.51 0.06 -13.99
C GLU A 58 -16.24 -0.46 -15.24
N GLY A 59 -17.57 -0.65 -15.15
CA GLY A 59 -18.41 -1.22 -16.22
C GLY A 59 -19.41 -0.27 -16.89
N ASP A 60 -19.30 1.06 -16.69
CA ASP A 60 -20.11 2.09 -17.38
C ASP A 60 -19.24 2.92 -18.33
#